data_AF-A0A1W2ARA6-F1
#
_entry.id   AF-A0A1W2ARA6-F1
#
_cell.length_a   1.000
_cell.length_b   1.000
_cell.length_c   1.000
_cell.angle_alpha   90.00
_cell.angle_beta   90.00
_cell.angle_gamma   90.00
#
_symmetry.space_group_name_H-M   'P 1'
#
loop_
_entity.id
_entity.type
_entity.pdbx_description
1 polymer ?
#
loop_
_entity_poly.entity_id
_entity_poly.type
_entity_poly.pdbx_seq_one_letter_code
_entity_poly.pdbx_strand_id
1 'polypeptide(L)'
;MIKSIAISIFFLMTSFVSSIQDQTVVTIVYEGLDDGVYYFSSEEDFSTYAFKNIDEKASQKYNLADRKLIGSTFKVTYESEELLNEDNEPYEVLTLIDLTKIEKK
;
A
#
# COMPACT_ATOMS: atom_id res chain seq x y z
N MET A 1 -12.75 -62.30 5.64
CA MET A 1 -11.64 -61.44 5.14
C MET A 1 -12.11 -60.00 5.21
N ILE A 2 -11.64 -59.22 6.20
CA ILE A 2 -11.94 -57.78 6.29
C ILE A 2 -10.76 -57.07 5.62
N LYS A 3 -11.01 -56.39 4.50
CA LYS A 3 -10.01 -55.59 3.78
C LYS A 3 -9.95 -54.22 4.45
N SER A 4 -8.95 -54.00 5.28
CA SER A 4 -8.67 -52.68 5.86
C SER A 4 -8.22 -51.73 4.74
N ILE A 5 -9.00 -50.69 4.49
CA ILE A 5 -8.63 -49.59 3.60
C ILE A 5 -7.93 -48.53 4.45
N ALA A 6 -6.64 -48.33 4.22
CA ALA A 6 -5.88 -47.26 4.84
C ALA A 6 -6.25 -45.93 4.17
N ILE A 7 -6.92 -45.04 4.90
CA ILE A 7 -7.16 -43.66 4.47
C ILE A 7 -5.92 -42.86 4.84
N SER A 8 -5.11 -42.53 3.84
CA SER A 8 -4.02 -41.56 3.99
C SER A 8 -4.62 -40.17 4.01
N ILE A 9 -4.55 -39.50 5.17
CA ILE A 9 -4.78 -38.06 5.28
C ILE A 9 -3.59 -37.35 4.62
N PHE A 10 -3.89 -36.69 3.50
CA PHE A 10 -2.97 -35.78 2.83
C PHE A 10 -3.07 -34.42 3.53
N PHE A 11 -2.07 -34.09 4.33
CA PHE A 11 -1.95 -32.78 4.97
C PHE A 11 -1.63 -31.74 3.88
N LEU A 12 -2.58 -30.88 3.54
CA LEU A 12 -2.28 -29.73 2.67
C LEU A 12 -1.42 -28.75 3.46
N MET A 13 -0.13 -28.70 3.12
CA MET A 13 0.74 -27.59 3.48
C MET A 13 0.28 -26.36 2.71
N THR A 14 -0.43 -25.45 3.37
CA THR A 14 -0.69 -24.13 2.81
C THR A 14 0.61 -23.35 2.86
N SER A 15 1.34 -23.34 1.74
CA SER A 15 2.46 -22.44 1.55
C SER A 15 1.95 -21.00 1.65
N PHE A 16 2.35 -20.27 2.70
CA PHE A 16 2.23 -18.82 2.74
C PHE A 16 3.16 -18.25 1.66
N VAL A 17 2.62 -18.05 0.46
CA VAL A 17 3.27 -17.24 -0.55
C VAL A 17 3.06 -15.80 -0.09
N SER A 18 4.10 -15.19 0.48
CA SER A 18 4.16 -13.73 0.58
C SER A 18 4.18 -13.21 -0.86
N SER A 19 3.03 -12.78 -1.37
CA SER A 19 2.97 -12.05 -2.63
C SER A 19 3.73 -10.75 -2.42
N ILE A 20 4.96 -10.67 -2.91
CA ILE A 20 5.62 -9.39 -3.10
C ILE A 20 4.82 -8.73 -4.22
N GLN A 21 3.89 -7.85 -3.88
CA GLN A 21 3.27 -6.96 -4.86
C GLN A 21 4.37 -6.03 -5.41
N ASP A 22 4.28 -5.70 -6.69
CA ASP A 22 5.27 -4.84 -7.33
C ASP A 22 5.22 -3.44 -6.69
N GLN A 23 6.36 -3.01 -6.15
CA GLN A 23 6.51 -1.68 -5.55
C GLN A 23 6.81 -0.64 -6.62
N THR A 24 6.08 0.48 -6.58
CA THR A 24 6.28 1.63 -7.45
C THR A 24 6.91 2.78 -6.67
N VAL A 25 7.84 3.50 -7.30
CA VAL A 25 8.57 4.62 -6.70
C VAL A 25 8.30 5.90 -7.49
N VAL A 26 7.81 6.94 -6.82
CA VAL A 26 7.47 8.24 -7.42
C VAL A 26 7.95 9.41 -6.57
N THR A 27 8.10 10.59 -7.18
CA THR A 27 8.38 11.84 -6.46
C THR A 27 7.15 12.73 -6.51
N ILE A 28 6.52 12.96 -5.37
CA ILE A 28 5.21 13.60 -5.26
C ILE A 28 5.16 14.58 -4.08
N VAL A 29 4.28 15.58 -4.16
CA VAL A 29 4.09 16.64 -3.16
C VAL A 29 2.98 16.24 -2.21
N TYR A 30 3.20 16.37 -0.91
CA TYR A 30 2.19 16.05 0.09
C TYR A 30 1.13 17.15 0.19
N GLU A 31 -0.14 16.79 0.04
CA GLU A 31 -1.28 17.73 0.04
C GLU A 31 -2.03 17.72 1.38
N GLY A 32 -1.99 16.61 2.12
CA GLY A 32 -2.61 16.54 3.44
C GLY A 32 -3.20 15.17 3.78
N LEU A 33 -3.80 15.10 4.96
CA LEU A 33 -4.53 13.96 5.49
C LEU A 33 -5.97 14.39 5.67
N ASP A 34 -6.90 13.68 5.02
CA ASP A 34 -8.33 13.88 5.18
C ASP A 34 -9.03 12.52 5.25
N ASP A 35 -9.95 12.37 6.21
CA ASP A 35 -10.66 11.12 6.52
C ASP A 35 -9.80 9.84 6.51
N GLY A 36 -8.58 9.93 7.05
CA GLY A 36 -7.64 8.80 7.10
C GLY A 36 -6.89 8.51 5.78
N VAL A 37 -7.14 9.28 4.72
CA VAL A 37 -6.49 9.14 3.41
C VAL A 37 -5.36 10.17 3.27
N TYR A 38 -4.18 9.70 2.86
CA TYR A 38 -3.02 10.56 2.61
C TYR A 38 -2.97 10.96 1.15
N TYR A 39 -3.13 12.27 0.89
CA TYR A 39 -3.18 12.83 -0.44
C TYR A 39 -1.83 13.39 -0.87
N PHE A 40 -1.44 13.07 -2.09
CA PHE A 40 -0.25 13.62 -2.75
C PHE A 40 -0.57 13.99 -4.19
N SER A 41 0.12 14.99 -4.71
CA SER A 41 0.03 15.41 -6.11
C SER A 41 1.38 15.22 -6.82
N SER A 42 1.34 14.90 -8.09
CA SER A 42 2.53 14.88 -8.94
C SER A 42 2.55 16.11 -9.82
N GLU A 43 3.66 16.85 -9.79
CA GLU A 43 3.86 18.00 -10.68
C GLU A 43 4.22 17.55 -12.12
N GLU A 44 4.61 16.29 -12.33
CA GLU A 44 5.06 15.78 -13.63
C GLU A 44 3.90 15.37 -14.54
N ASP A 45 2.95 14.60 -14.00
CA ASP A 45 1.82 14.05 -14.74
C ASP A 45 0.46 14.60 -14.29
N PHE A 46 0.45 15.53 -13.33
CA PHE A 46 -0.75 16.14 -12.73
C PHE A 46 -1.70 15.12 -12.08
N SER A 47 -1.22 13.93 -11.75
CA SER A 47 -1.97 12.90 -11.05
C SER A 47 -2.13 13.22 -9.57
N THR A 48 -3.25 12.78 -8.99
CA THR A 48 -3.45 12.77 -7.52
C THR A 48 -3.40 11.33 -7.01
N TYR A 49 -2.60 11.11 -5.98
CA TYR A 49 -2.45 9.83 -5.30
C TYR A 49 -3.17 9.88 -3.96
N ALA A 50 -4.03 8.88 -3.71
CA ALA A 50 -4.81 8.75 -2.49
C ALA A 50 -4.45 7.43 -1.79
N PHE A 51 -3.52 7.50 -0.83
CA PHE A 51 -3.11 6.33 -0.07
C PHE A 51 -4.08 6.09 1.07
N LYS A 52 -4.85 5.00 0.97
CA LYS A 52 -5.80 4.58 2.03
C LYS A 52 -5.08 3.90 3.19
N ASN A 53 -3.95 3.28 2.91
CA ASN A 53 -3.16 2.54 3.88
C ASN A 53 -1.73 3.09 3.95
N ILE A 54 -1.09 2.89 5.10
CA ILE A 54 0.33 3.17 5.32
C ILE A 54 0.97 2.00 6.07
N ASP A 55 2.14 1.57 5.62
CA ASP A 55 2.94 0.57 6.32
C ASP A 55 3.40 1.10 7.68
N GLU A 56 3.50 0.21 8.67
CA GLU A 56 3.91 0.57 10.02
C GLU A 56 5.25 1.31 10.03
N LYS A 57 6.23 0.86 9.24
CA LYS A 57 7.57 1.49 9.20
C LYS A 57 7.51 2.87 8.58
N ALA A 58 6.70 3.07 7.54
CA ALA A 58 6.50 4.38 6.94
C ALA A 58 5.82 5.35 7.93
N SER A 59 4.80 4.89 8.65
CA SER A 59 4.04 5.70 9.61
C SER A 59 4.91 6.28 10.74
N GLN A 60 6.03 5.62 11.06
CA GLN A 60 6.96 6.03 12.11
C GLN A 60 7.99 7.09 11.64
N LYS A 61 8.18 7.28 10.32
CA LYS A 61 9.20 8.21 9.79
C LYS A 61 8.79 9.67 9.91
N TYR A 62 7.52 9.96 9.66
CA TYR A 62 6.98 11.32 9.65
C TYR A 62 5.56 11.33 10.19
N ASN A 63 5.24 12.33 11.01
CA ASN A 63 3.86 12.59 11.41
C ASN A 63 3.10 13.28 10.29
N LEU A 64 2.49 12.52 9.37
CA LEU A 64 1.72 13.08 8.26
C LEU A 64 0.47 13.86 8.70
N ALA A 65 0.01 13.73 9.95
CA ALA A 65 -1.02 14.63 10.48
C ALA A 65 -0.50 16.06 10.76
N ASP A 66 0.81 16.29 10.74
CA ASP A 66 1.39 17.63 10.88
C ASP A 66 1.23 18.43 9.58
N ARG A 67 0.37 19.45 9.61
CA ARG A 67 0.12 20.36 8.49
C ARG A 67 1.37 21.09 7.99
N LYS A 68 2.46 21.15 8.77
CA LYS A 68 3.74 21.72 8.32
C LYS A 68 4.40 20.91 7.21
N LEU A 69 4.00 19.66 7.01
CA LEU A 69 4.51 18.82 5.93
C LEU A 69 3.79 19.08 4.61
N ILE A 70 2.62 19.73 4.61
CA ILE A 70 1.88 20.07 3.38
C ILE A 70 2.78 20.95 2.49
N GLY A 71 2.81 20.63 1.20
CA GLY A 71 3.68 21.24 0.19
C GLY A 71 5.13 20.70 0.19
N SER A 72 5.48 19.78 1.10
CA SER A 72 6.79 19.12 1.06
C SER A 72 6.81 18.05 -0.03
N THR A 73 7.91 17.99 -0.77
CA THR A 73 8.15 16.92 -1.77
C THR A 73 8.72 15.69 -1.08
N PHE A 74 8.19 14.52 -1.42
CA PHE A 74 8.64 13.22 -0.95
C PHE A 74 8.97 12.31 -2.13
N LYS A 75 10.02 11.50 -1.96
CA LYS A 75 10.16 10.26 -2.70
C LYS A 75 9.33 9.20 -1.97
N VAL A 76 8.29 8.69 -2.62
CA VAL A 76 7.33 7.73 -2.07
C VAL A 76 7.51 6.38 -2.77
N THR A 77 7.52 5.30 -1.99
CA THR A 77 7.39 3.93 -2.47
C THR A 77 6.00 3.44 -2.06
N TYR A 78 5.26 2.86 -2.99
CA TYR A 78 3.91 2.36 -2.73
C TYR A 78 3.62 1.05 -3.46
N GLU A 79 2.59 0.35 -3.00
CA GLU A 79 1.99 -0.82 -3.66
C GLU A 79 0.53 -0.53 -3.99
N SER A 80 0.02 -1.16 -5.04
CA SER A 80 -1.37 -1.08 -5.47
C SER A 80 -2.00 -2.47 -5.45
N GLU A 81 -3.18 -2.57 -4.84
CA GLU A 81 -4.01 -3.77 -4.84
C GLU A 81 -5.35 -3.49 -5.51
N GLU A 82 -5.76 -4.36 -6.43
CA GLU A 82 -7.12 -4.34 -6.99
C GLU A 82 -8.05 -5.17 -6.10
N LEU A 83 -9.08 -4.53 -5.57
CA LEU A 83 -10.12 -5.13 -4.73
C LEU A 83 -11.48 -5.04 -5.41
N LEU A 84 -12.44 -5.86 -5.00
CA LEU A 84 -13.82 -5.81 -5.49
C LEU A 84 -14.73 -5.12 -4.46
N ASN A 85 -15.59 -4.22 -4.91
CA ASN A 85 -16.61 -3.58 -4.07
C ASN A 85 -17.85 -4.48 -3.89
N GLU A 86 -18.88 -3.98 -3.19
CA GLU A 86 -20.13 -4.74 -2.91
C GLU A 86 -20.87 -5.18 -4.19
N ASP A 87 -20.67 -4.45 -5.30
CA ASP A 87 -21.26 -4.73 -6.62
C ASP A 87 -20.35 -5.60 -7.51
N ASN A 88 -19.23 -6.12 -6.99
CA ASN A 88 -18.16 -6.83 -7.72
C ASN A 88 -17.45 -5.98 -8.79
N GLU A 89 -17.41 -4.66 -8.64
CA GLU A 89 -16.60 -3.79 -9.49
C GLU A 89 -15.18 -3.65 -8.92
N PRO A 90 -14.14 -3.74 -9.77
CA PRO A 90 -12.77 -3.56 -9.33
C PRO A 90 -12.49 -2.11 -8.95
N TYR A 91 -11.75 -1.91 -7.87
CA TYR A 91 -11.21 -0.63 -7.45
C TYR A 91 -9.78 -0.79 -6.94
N GLU A 92 -8.96 0.23 -7.16
CA GLU A 92 -7.56 0.24 -6.71
C GLU A 92 -7.45 0.79 -5.28
N VAL A 93 -6.58 0.16 -4.49
CA VAL A 93 -6.16 0.62 -3.17
C VAL A 93 -4.66 0.82 -3.17
N LEU A 94 -4.23 2.04 -2.85
CA LEU A 94 -2.82 2.37 -2.69
C LEU A 94 -2.38 2.28 -1.24
N THR A 95 -1.27 1.58 -1.01
CA THR A 95 -0.61 1.46 0.30
C THR A 95 0.75 2.15 0.26
N LEU A 96 0.95 3.13 1.13
CA LEU A 96 2.22 3.84 1.27
C LEU A 96 3.21 2.95 2.03
N ILE A 97 4.26 2.48 1.35
CA ILE A 97 5.26 1.55 1.91
C ILE A 97 6.47 2.28 2.48
N ASP A 98 6.88 3.36 1.82
CA ASP A 98 7.97 4.19 2.31
C ASP A 98 7.83 5.64 1.83
N LEU A 99 8.43 6.56 2.59
CA LEU A 99 8.55 7.96 2.23
C LEU A 99 9.88 8.54 2.72
N THR A 100 10.49 9.38 1.90
CA THR A 100 11.67 10.18 2.25
C THR A 100 11.49 11.60 1.76
N LYS A 101 11.56 12.57 2.67
CA LYS A 101 11.44 14.00 2.32
C LYS A 101 12.63 14.44 1.46
N ILE A 102 12.36 15.17 0.37
CA ILE A 102 13.39 15.78 -0.48
C ILE A 102 13.56 17.23 -0.04
N GLU A 103 14.76 17.58 0.43
CA GLU A 103 15.10 18.97 0.74
C GLU A 103 15.46 19.72 -0.54
N LYS A 104 14.83 20.87 -0.79
CA LYS A 104 15.24 21.78 -1.85
C LYS A 104 16.57 22.42 -1.43
N LYS A 105 17.62 22.19 -2.21
CA LYS A 105 18.93 22.82 -2.05
C LYS A 105 18.92 24.28 -2.48
#